data_AF-A0A3D3Q6Z5-F1
#
_entry.id   AF-A0A3D3Q6Z5-F1
#
_cell.length_a   1.000
_cell.length_b   1.000
_cell.length_c   1.000
_cell.angle_alpha   90.00
_cell.angle_beta   90.00
_cell.angle_gamma   90.00
#
_symmetry.space_group_name_H-M   'P 1'
#
loop_
_entity.id
_entity.type
_entity.pdbx_description
1 polymer ?
#
loop_
_entity_poly.entity_id
_entity_poly.type
_entity_poly.pdbx_seq_one_letter_code
_entity_poly.pdbx_strand_id
1 'polypeptide(L)'
;HDELYWNAIGTYWEVPIDRATASVSVPGRVTAAACFTGPLHSGLPCFGTKVRGRTATFARSDLTAEEGMTVVVGFPPGLVPKLHPVLKERWAFQRAFSLTPVTGSIAGVLLLAVLFGLGRLLWTTGRDRRAAGSDIDAAFGSSAGGERTVPLFEKGTTPVEFAPPEDIRPGQIGTLLDETANPLDATATIIDLAVRGYLRIEEIPKHGLFGKPDWRLVLLKPSDGLLHYEELLLEGLFEDATEKDPQGQPAVLMSKLRTHFAARLSTVENALYDDATKRGWFAGRPDKVRATWHARGWAVLIVAVILMFVVAGRTHYGLITVPLVLAGLIIISTAHRMPRRTAKGTGMVRRVRGFRVYMDAAEKQEARFQERENIFSKYLP
;
A
#
# COMPACT_ATOMS: atom_id res chain seq x y z
N HIS A 1 12.64 25.31 -57.76
CA HIS A 1 12.57 24.24 -58.77
C HIS A 1 12.48 22.93 -58.02
N ASP A 2 11.84 21.92 -58.59
CA ASP A 2 11.98 20.54 -58.09
C ASP A 2 13.18 19.94 -58.82
N GLU A 3 13.91 19.05 -58.17
CA GLU A 3 15.07 18.39 -58.76
C GLU A 3 15.03 16.88 -58.56
N LEU A 4 15.47 16.15 -59.58
CA LEU A 4 15.83 14.74 -59.46
C LEU A 4 17.35 14.67 -59.32
N TYR A 5 17.80 14.25 -58.14
CA TYR A 5 19.20 13.91 -57.88
C TYR A 5 19.33 12.39 -57.89
N TRP A 6 20.04 11.84 -58.87
CA TRP A 6 20.10 10.39 -59.08
C TRP A 6 21.51 9.91 -59.40
N ASN A 7 22.01 8.98 -58.59
CA ASN A 7 23.22 8.21 -58.89
C ASN A 7 22.88 7.18 -59.97
N ALA A 8 22.96 7.59 -61.24
CA ALA A 8 22.62 6.75 -62.38
C ALA A 8 23.56 5.54 -62.51
N ILE A 9 24.84 5.73 -62.20
CA ILE A 9 25.83 4.67 -62.02
C ILE A 9 26.43 4.84 -60.63
N GLY A 10 26.29 3.82 -59.77
CA GLY A 10 26.87 3.81 -58.42
C GLY A 10 28.38 3.54 -58.44
N THR A 11 29.05 3.74 -57.31
CA THR A 11 30.50 3.58 -57.16
C THR A 11 30.94 2.19 -56.72
N TYR A 12 30.06 1.17 -56.80
CA TYR A 12 30.34 -0.20 -56.35
C TYR A 12 30.71 -1.16 -57.50
N TRP A 13 30.92 -0.64 -58.71
CA TRP A 13 31.29 -1.46 -59.86
C TRP A 13 32.80 -1.71 -59.88
N GLU A 14 33.21 -2.96 -59.73
CA GLU A 14 34.63 -3.36 -59.71
C GLU A 14 35.27 -3.47 -61.12
N VAL A 15 34.46 -3.29 -62.17
CA VAL A 15 34.90 -3.37 -63.57
C VAL A 15 34.79 -1.99 -64.24
N PRO A 16 35.73 -1.63 -65.14
CA PRO A 16 35.62 -0.38 -65.89
C PRO A 16 34.42 -0.42 -66.84
N ILE A 17 33.83 0.74 -67.08
CA ILE A 17 32.66 0.93 -67.96
C ILE A 17 33.07 1.82 -69.12
N ASP A 18 33.17 1.23 -70.31
CA ASP A 18 33.57 1.92 -71.54
C ASP A 18 32.64 3.09 -71.90
N ARG A 19 31.32 2.92 -71.70
CA ARG A 19 30.32 3.96 -71.98
C ARG A 19 29.10 3.85 -71.09
N ALA A 20 28.83 4.92 -70.34
CA ALA A 20 27.61 5.10 -69.57
C ALA A 20 26.75 6.22 -70.18
N THR A 21 25.45 5.98 -70.30
CA THR A 21 24.49 6.99 -70.73
C THR A 21 23.26 6.96 -69.85
N ALA A 22 22.79 8.13 -69.41
CA ALA A 22 21.57 8.29 -68.64
C ALA A 22 20.65 9.30 -69.34
N SER A 23 19.37 8.96 -69.46
CA SER A 23 18.36 9.84 -70.05
C SER A 23 17.22 10.02 -69.06
N VAL A 24 16.95 11.27 -68.70
CA VAL A 24 15.90 11.63 -67.75
C VAL A 24 14.84 12.43 -68.52
N SER A 25 13.61 11.94 -68.51
CA SER A 25 12.45 12.63 -69.07
C SER A 25 11.59 13.15 -67.91
N VAL A 26 11.29 14.45 -67.91
CA VAL A 26 10.51 15.09 -66.84
C VAL A 26 9.10 15.49 -67.32
N PRO A 27 8.11 15.60 -66.40
CA PRO A 27 6.75 16.01 -66.74
C PRO A 27 6.60 17.44 -67.28
N GLY A 28 7.65 18.26 -67.25
CA GLY A 28 7.71 19.63 -67.79
C GLY A 28 8.93 19.86 -68.67
N ARG A 29 9.37 21.12 -68.79
CA ARG A 29 10.64 21.47 -69.44
C ARG A 29 11.79 21.30 -68.46
N VAL A 30 12.93 20.81 -68.92
CA VAL A 30 14.17 20.81 -68.13
C VAL A 30 14.64 22.26 -67.97
N THR A 31 14.81 22.73 -66.73
CA THR A 31 15.28 24.08 -66.41
C THR A 31 16.75 24.12 -66.04
N ALA A 32 17.30 23.01 -65.52
CA ALA A 32 18.71 22.86 -65.18
C ALA A 32 19.15 21.41 -65.37
N ALA A 33 20.41 21.20 -65.75
CA ALA A 33 21.00 19.87 -65.88
C ALA A 33 22.47 19.92 -65.47
N ALA A 34 22.88 19.01 -64.58
CA ALA A 34 24.27 18.83 -64.16
C ALA A 34 24.59 17.33 -64.13
N CYS A 35 25.87 17.01 -64.31
CA CYS A 35 26.36 15.64 -64.25
C CYS A 35 27.73 15.63 -63.59
N PHE A 36 27.91 14.74 -62.64
CA PHE A 36 29.11 14.56 -61.84
C PHE A 36 29.64 13.14 -62.06
N THR A 37 30.95 13.00 -62.17
CA THR A 37 31.62 11.71 -62.44
C THR A 37 32.84 11.52 -61.54
N GLY A 38 33.22 10.27 -61.30
CA GLY A 38 34.44 9.91 -60.56
C GLY A 38 34.12 9.12 -59.29
N PRO A 39 35.08 9.00 -58.35
CA PRO A 39 34.89 8.25 -57.11
C PRO A 39 33.85 8.91 -56.19
N LEU A 40 33.49 8.23 -55.10
CA LEU A 40 32.52 8.73 -54.14
C LEU A 40 32.87 10.15 -53.66
N HIS A 41 31.90 11.07 -53.72
CA HIS A 41 32.03 12.52 -53.45
C HIS A 41 32.78 13.35 -54.50
N SER A 42 33.11 12.80 -55.66
CA SER A 42 33.67 13.58 -56.77
C SER A 42 32.66 14.60 -57.33
N GLY A 43 33.16 15.80 -57.65
CA GLY A 43 32.40 16.88 -58.30
C GLY A 43 32.83 17.14 -59.74
N LEU A 44 33.61 16.25 -60.37
CA LEU A 44 34.11 16.45 -61.73
C LEU A 44 32.94 16.44 -62.73
N PRO A 45 32.84 17.41 -63.65
CA PRO A 45 31.72 17.49 -64.59
C PRO A 45 31.81 16.42 -65.70
N CYS A 46 30.67 15.92 -66.15
CA CYS A 46 30.61 15.07 -67.34
C CYS A 46 30.66 15.90 -68.63
N PHE A 47 31.43 15.46 -69.63
CA PHE A 47 31.43 16.05 -70.96
C PHE A 47 30.39 15.34 -71.84
N GLY A 48 29.29 16.01 -72.18
CA GLY A 48 28.27 15.45 -73.09
C GLY A 48 26.81 15.66 -72.71
N THR A 49 26.51 16.51 -71.73
CA THR A 49 25.12 16.87 -71.36
C THR A 49 24.39 17.52 -72.54
N LYS A 50 23.27 16.93 -72.96
CA LYS A 50 22.39 17.45 -74.01
C LYS A 50 20.98 17.58 -73.48
N VAL A 51 20.44 18.80 -73.49
CA VAL A 51 19.05 19.08 -73.08
C VAL A 51 18.21 19.33 -74.32
N ARG A 52 17.11 18.58 -74.48
CA ARG A 52 16.14 18.73 -75.57
C ARG A 52 14.73 18.80 -75.00
N GLY A 53 14.23 20.01 -74.78
CA GLY A 53 12.89 20.26 -74.27
C GLY A 53 12.65 19.64 -72.89
N ARG A 54 12.07 18.44 -72.88
CA ARG A 54 11.67 17.70 -71.67
C ARG A 54 12.65 16.61 -71.24
N THR A 55 13.68 16.36 -72.06
CA THR A 55 14.63 15.27 -71.86
C THR A 55 16.04 15.82 -71.72
N ALA A 56 16.75 15.38 -70.67
CA ALA A 56 18.18 15.60 -70.51
C ALA A 56 18.92 14.27 -70.70
N THR A 57 19.90 14.25 -71.59
CA THR A 57 20.75 13.09 -71.86
C THR A 57 22.17 13.38 -71.42
N PHE A 58 22.74 12.47 -70.65
CA PHE A 58 24.08 12.54 -70.10
C PHE A 58 24.87 11.34 -70.63
N ALA A 59 26.13 11.56 -70.95
CA ALA A 59 27.02 10.51 -71.43
C ALA A 59 28.41 10.71 -70.83
N ARG A 60 29.05 9.59 -70.51
CA ARG A 60 30.45 9.54 -70.10
C ARG A 60 31.08 8.27 -70.66
N SER A 61 32.31 8.38 -71.16
CA SER A 61 33.14 7.23 -71.50
C SER A 61 34.21 6.99 -70.43
N ASP A 62 34.73 5.78 -70.41
CA ASP A 62 35.94 5.42 -69.67
C ASP A 62 35.81 5.69 -68.16
N LEU A 63 34.73 5.19 -67.55
CA LEU A 63 34.64 5.15 -66.09
C LEU A 63 35.53 4.01 -65.60
N THR A 64 36.48 4.31 -64.74
CA THR A 64 37.33 3.28 -64.12
C THR A 64 36.56 2.53 -63.03
N ALA A 65 37.14 1.45 -62.50
CA ALA A 65 36.54 0.72 -61.40
C ALA A 65 36.25 1.68 -60.21
N GLU A 66 35.10 1.49 -59.58
CA GLU A 66 34.57 2.27 -58.45
C GLU A 66 34.21 3.75 -58.77
N GLU A 67 34.30 4.18 -60.03
CA GLU A 67 33.79 5.49 -60.44
C GLU A 67 32.29 5.44 -60.76
N GLY A 68 31.57 6.46 -60.29
CA GLY A 68 30.14 6.64 -60.50
C GLY A 68 29.83 7.77 -61.46
N MET A 69 28.55 7.84 -61.85
CA MET A 69 27.97 8.94 -62.60
C MET A 69 26.66 9.35 -61.93
N THR A 70 26.61 10.58 -61.44
CA THR A 70 25.44 11.18 -60.79
C THR A 70 24.89 12.29 -61.67
N VAL A 71 23.59 12.23 -61.96
CA VAL A 71 22.92 13.22 -62.79
C VAL A 71 21.91 13.99 -61.95
N VAL A 72 21.82 15.29 -62.22
CA VAL A 72 20.87 16.20 -61.58
C VAL A 72 20.06 16.90 -62.65
N VAL A 73 18.73 16.80 -62.57
CA VAL A 73 17.81 17.45 -63.50
C VAL A 73 16.81 18.27 -62.72
N GLY A 74 16.86 19.58 -62.93
CA GLY A 74 15.90 20.54 -62.37
C GLY A 74 14.73 20.79 -63.33
N PHE A 75 13.53 20.92 -62.78
CA PHE A 75 12.30 21.23 -63.51
C PHE A 75 11.37 22.14 -62.66
N PRO A 76 10.34 22.76 -63.27
CA PRO A 76 9.42 23.63 -62.54
C PRO A 76 8.73 22.90 -61.37
N PRO A 77 8.54 23.57 -60.22
CA PRO A 77 7.96 22.93 -59.05
C PRO A 77 6.49 22.57 -59.27
N GLY A 78 6.01 21.53 -58.58
CA GLY A 78 4.58 21.15 -58.57
C GLY A 78 4.16 20.24 -59.73
N LEU A 79 5.12 19.78 -60.54
CA LEU A 79 4.89 18.81 -61.61
C LEU A 79 4.93 17.36 -61.13
N VAL A 80 5.47 17.12 -59.94
CA VAL A 80 5.48 15.81 -59.25
C VAL A 80 4.68 15.95 -57.95
N PRO A 81 3.71 15.06 -57.67
CA PRO A 81 2.98 15.10 -56.40
C PRO A 81 3.95 14.94 -55.22
N LYS A 82 3.85 15.84 -54.23
CA LYS A 82 4.57 15.68 -52.97
C LYS A 82 4.03 14.44 -52.27
N LEU A 83 4.82 13.38 -52.19
CA LEU A 83 4.46 12.21 -51.39
C LEU A 83 4.39 12.63 -49.91
N HIS A 84 3.21 12.49 -49.31
CA HIS A 84 3.08 12.63 -47.86
C HIS A 84 3.75 11.44 -47.16
N PRO A 85 4.42 11.67 -46.03
CA PRO A 85 4.99 10.56 -45.26
C PRO A 85 3.87 9.62 -44.81
N VAL A 86 4.05 8.32 -45.06
CA VAL A 86 3.18 7.28 -44.49
C VAL A 86 3.57 7.11 -43.03
N LEU A 87 2.86 7.81 -42.14
CA LEU A 87 3.06 7.71 -40.71
C LEU A 87 2.59 6.31 -40.25
N LYS A 88 3.53 5.41 -39.99
CA LYS A 88 3.25 4.15 -39.27
C LYS A 88 3.47 4.38 -37.78
N GLU A 89 2.41 4.20 -37.02
CA GLU A 89 2.46 4.41 -35.58
C GLU A 89 3.25 3.27 -34.91
N ARG A 90 4.31 3.61 -34.18
CA ARG A 90 5.06 2.66 -33.35
C ARG A 90 4.45 2.61 -31.97
N TRP A 91 4.09 1.42 -31.48
CA TRP A 91 3.59 1.29 -30.11
C TRP A 91 4.56 1.92 -29.10
N ALA A 92 4.02 2.65 -28.13
CA ALA A 92 4.77 3.23 -27.03
C ALA A 92 3.96 3.10 -25.74
N PHE A 93 4.56 2.54 -24.69
CA PHE A 93 3.89 2.28 -23.41
C PHE A 93 3.22 3.52 -22.81
N GLN A 94 3.84 4.69 -22.94
CA GLN A 94 3.30 5.97 -22.45
C GLN A 94 1.96 6.34 -23.11
N ARG A 95 1.76 5.99 -24.39
CA ARG A 95 0.49 6.26 -25.11
C ARG A 95 -0.67 5.39 -24.62
N ALA A 96 -0.39 4.28 -23.95
CA ALA A 96 -1.43 3.46 -23.33
C ALA A 96 -2.16 4.18 -22.19
N PHE A 97 -1.55 5.23 -21.63
CA PHE A 97 -2.12 6.05 -20.56
C PHE A 97 -2.53 7.44 -21.05
N SER A 98 -2.71 7.61 -22.36
CA SER A 98 -3.12 8.89 -22.94
C SER A 98 -4.52 9.30 -22.44
N LEU A 99 -4.62 10.54 -21.99
CA LEU A 99 -5.87 11.15 -21.55
C LEU A 99 -6.62 11.67 -22.79
N THR A 100 -7.49 10.83 -23.34
CA THR A 100 -8.44 11.21 -24.39
C THR A 100 -9.81 11.48 -23.76
N PRO A 101 -10.72 12.20 -24.43
CA PRO A 101 -12.08 12.39 -23.92
C PRO A 101 -12.79 11.08 -23.56
N VAL A 102 -12.55 10.01 -24.34
CA VAL A 102 -13.14 8.69 -24.10
C VAL A 102 -12.48 8.00 -22.91
N THR A 103 -11.14 7.85 -22.92
CA THR A 103 -10.42 7.16 -21.83
C THR A 103 -10.56 7.87 -20.50
N GLY A 104 -10.52 9.20 -20.50
CA GLY A 104 -10.72 10.03 -19.31
C GLY A 104 -12.13 9.90 -18.75
N SER A 105 -13.17 9.93 -19.59
CA SER A 105 -14.56 9.79 -19.14
C SER A 105 -14.83 8.42 -18.53
N ILE A 106 -14.39 7.34 -19.20
CA ILE A 106 -14.59 5.97 -18.69
C ILE A 106 -13.82 5.76 -17.39
N ALA A 107 -12.55 6.17 -17.33
CA ALA A 107 -11.75 6.07 -16.11
C ALA A 107 -12.36 6.88 -14.97
N GLY A 108 -12.88 8.08 -15.25
CA GLY A 108 -13.55 8.93 -14.26
C GLY A 108 -14.83 8.31 -13.71
N VAL A 109 -15.71 7.79 -14.57
CA VAL A 109 -16.94 7.10 -14.13
C VAL A 109 -16.60 5.84 -13.33
N LEU A 110 -15.62 5.06 -13.79
CA LEU A 110 -15.18 3.86 -13.07
C LEU A 110 -14.59 4.21 -11.70
N LEU A 111 -13.81 5.29 -11.60
CA LEU A 111 -13.29 5.78 -10.33
C LEU A 111 -14.41 6.15 -9.37
N LEU A 112 -15.41 6.91 -9.82
CA LEU A 112 -16.55 7.27 -8.97
C LEU A 112 -17.34 6.03 -8.53
N ALA A 113 -17.56 5.07 -9.42
CA ALA A 113 -18.23 3.81 -9.09
C ALA A 113 -17.44 2.99 -8.07
N VAL A 114 -16.11 2.90 -8.22
CA VAL A 114 -15.20 2.24 -7.28
C VAL A 114 -15.25 2.94 -5.92
N LEU A 115 -15.10 4.27 -5.88
CA LEU A 115 -15.13 5.03 -4.63
C LEU A 115 -16.49 4.92 -3.94
N PHE A 116 -17.58 4.97 -4.69
CA PHE A 116 -18.93 4.77 -4.14
C PHE A 116 -19.12 3.34 -3.61
N GLY A 117 -18.69 2.33 -4.36
CA GLY A 117 -18.75 0.93 -3.97
C GLY A 117 -17.93 0.64 -2.71
N LEU A 118 -16.69 1.14 -2.65
CA LEU A 118 -15.82 1.04 -1.47
C LEU A 118 -16.38 1.83 -0.29
N GLY A 119 -16.91 3.04 -0.51
CA GLY A 119 -17.56 3.82 0.53
C GLY A 119 -18.76 3.09 1.13
N ARG A 120 -19.63 2.51 0.29
CA ARG A 120 -20.75 1.67 0.72
C ARG A 120 -20.28 0.40 1.44
N LEU A 121 -19.22 -0.23 0.94
CA LEU A 121 -18.62 -1.41 1.58
C LEU A 121 -18.14 -1.07 2.98
N LEU A 122 -17.29 -0.06 3.13
CA LEU A 122 -16.78 0.41 4.42
C LEU A 122 -17.90 0.82 5.37
N TRP A 123 -18.95 1.46 4.86
CA TRP A 123 -20.12 1.84 5.64
C TRP A 123 -20.90 0.65 6.21
N THR A 124 -21.00 -0.44 5.43
CA THR A 124 -21.84 -1.60 5.78
C THR A 124 -21.08 -2.69 6.55
N THR A 125 -19.79 -2.86 6.29
CA THR A 125 -19.00 -3.96 6.87
C THR A 125 -18.04 -3.52 7.97
N GLY A 126 -17.38 -2.36 7.85
CA GLY A 126 -16.35 -1.91 8.78
C GLY A 126 -16.85 -1.11 9.99
N ARG A 127 -18.15 -0.79 10.05
CA ARG A 127 -18.68 0.03 11.15
C ARG A 127 -19.13 -0.80 12.34
N ASP A 128 -18.72 -0.35 13.52
CA ASP A 128 -19.23 -0.81 14.80
C ASP A 128 -20.76 -0.70 14.88
N ARG A 129 -21.36 -1.69 15.53
CA ARG A 129 -22.80 -1.75 15.77
C ARG A 129 -23.12 -1.35 17.21
N ARG A 130 -24.23 -0.66 17.41
CA ARG A 130 -24.81 -0.36 18.72
C ARG A 130 -26.20 -0.95 18.85
N ALA A 131 -26.60 -1.25 20.08
CA ALA A 131 -27.98 -1.60 20.37
C ALA A 131 -28.91 -0.42 20.00
N ALA A 132 -30.07 -0.74 19.43
CA ALA A 132 -31.08 0.23 19.05
C ALA A 132 -32.03 0.48 20.21
N GLY A 133 -32.15 1.72 20.67
CA GLY A 133 -32.98 2.04 21.84
C GLY A 133 -32.45 3.27 22.56
N SER A 134 -32.67 3.28 23.87
CA SER A 134 -32.18 4.31 24.79
C SER A 134 -30.66 4.28 24.92
N ASP A 135 -30.09 5.33 25.53
CA ASP A 135 -28.66 5.39 25.83
C ASP A 135 -28.21 4.28 26.79
N ILE A 136 -29.12 3.81 27.65
CA ILE A 136 -28.91 2.68 28.56
C ILE A 136 -28.77 1.39 27.75
N ASP A 137 -29.70 1.12 26.83
CA ASP A 137 -29.63 -0.05 25.94
C ASP A 137 -28.32 -0.06 25.14
N ALA A 138 -27.91 1.12 24.66
CA ALA A 138 -26.66 1.29 23.93
C ALA A 138 -25.40 1.11 24.80
N ALA A 139 -25.47 1.38 26.12
CA ALA A 139 -24.37 1.16 27.07
C ALA A 139 -24.25 -0.30 27.52
N PHE A 140 -25.38 -1.00 27.70
CA PHE A 140 -25.38 -2.42 28.07
C PHE A 140 -25.29 -3.36 26.86
N GLY A 141 -25.50 -2.82 25.65
CA GLY A 141 -25.39 -3.59 24.41
C GLY A 141 -26.49 -4.64 24.22
N SER A 142 -27.58 -4.51 24.97
CA SER A 142 -28.80 -5.32 24.87
C SER A 142 -29.97 -4.44 24.46
N SER A 143 -30.74 -4.84 23.45
CA SER A 143 -31.98 -4.13 23.10
C SER A 143 -32.99 -5.04 22.41
N ALA A 144 -34.28 -4.80 22.67
CA ALA A 144 -35.38 -5.42 21.94
C ALA A 144 -35.51 -4.87 20.49
N GLY A 145 -34.92 -3.69 20.20
CA GLY A 145 -35.03 -3.00 18.91
C GLY A 145 -34.00 -3.40 17.83
N GLY A 146 -33.15 -4.39 18.09
CA GLY A 146 -32.11 -4.87 17.17
C GLY A 146 -30.82 -4.02 17.15
N GLU A 147 -29.96 -4.24 16.16
CA GLU A 147 -28.67 -3.53 16.04
C GLU A 147 -28.71 -2.42 14.98
N ARG A 148 -28.06 -1.28 15.26
CA ARG A 148 -27.87 -0.17 14.32
C ARG A 148 -26.40 0.18 14.15
N THR A 149 -26.01 0.68 12.99
CA THR A 149 -24.66 1.20 12.76
C THR A 149 -24.43 2.46 13.61
N VAL A 150 -23.31 2.55 14.30
CA VAL A 150 -22.91 3.78 15.01
C VAL A 150 -22.76 4.91 13.99
N PRO A 151 -23.37 6.09 14.15
CA PRO A 151 -23.22 7.23 13.23
C PRO A 151 -21.85 7.94 13.37
N LEU A 152 -21.41 8.69 12.33
CA LEU A 152 -20.03 9.25 12.26
C LEU A 152 -19.75 10.40 13.25
N PHE A 153 -20.78 11.13 13.67
CA PHE A 153 -20.63 12.40 14.39
C PHE A 153 -21.45 12.48 15.69
N GLU A 154 -22.01 11.36 16.15
CA GLU A 154 -22.70 11.32 17.43
C GLU A 154 -21.66 11.24 18.54
N LYS A 155 -21.55 12.31 19.33
CA LYS A 155 -20.89 12.25 20.64
C LYS A 155 -21.78 11.40 21.53
N GLY A 156 -21.55 10.08 21.49
CA GLY A 156 -22.29 9.15 22.34
C GLY A 156 -22.18 9.58 23.80
N THR A 157 -23.29 9.46 24.53
CA THR A 157 -23.29 9.60 25.98
C THR A 157 -22.56 8.39 26.57
N THR A 158 -21.46 8.68 27.26
CA THR A 158 -20.70 7.70 28.02
C THR A 158 -21.25 7.74 29.44
N PRO A 159 -21.91 6.67 29.94
CA PRO A 159 -22.38 6.67 31.32
C PRO A 159 -21.17 6.80 32.25
N VAL A 160 -21.31 7.56 33.33
CA VAL A 160 -20.27 7.62 34.37
C VAL A 160 -20.32 6.29 35.12
N GLU A 161 -19.18 5.64 35.23
CA GLU A 161 -19.04 4.36 35.92
C GLU A 161 -18.01 4.53 37.04
N PHE A 162 -18.41 4.26 38.29
CA PHE A 162 -17.58 4.50 39.47
C PHE A 162 -16.70 3.31 39.84
N ALA A 163 -17.03 2.13 39.30
CA ALA A 163 -16.32 0.88 39.49
C ALA A 163 -15.96 0.29 38.11
N PRO A 164 -14.92 -0.55 38.01
CA PRO A 164 -14.64 -1.27 36.79
C PRO A 164 -15.88 -2.08 36.36
N PRO A 165 -16.23 -2.09 35.06
CA PRO A 165 -17.36 -2.86 34.57
C PRO A 165 -17.28 -4.33 34.98
N GLU A 166 -18.43 -4.97 35.18
CA GLU A 166 -18.48 -6.37 35.57
C GLU A 166 -17.92 -7.29 34.47
N ASP A 167 -17.26 -8.38 34.89
CA ASP A 167 -16.80 -9.47 34.03
C ASP A 167 -15.85 -9.03 32.88
N ILE A 168 -14.99 -8.04 33.15
CA ILE A 168 -13.87 -7.68 32.28
C ILE A 168 -12.56 -7.56 33.07
N ARG A 169 -11.48 -8.08 32.50
CA ARG A 169 -10.12 -8.06 33.06
C ARG A 169 -9.26 -6.98 32.39
N PRO A 170 -8.21 -6.47 33.05
CA PRO A 170 -7.35 -5.43 32.50
C PRO A 170 -6.74 -5.75 31.12
N GLY A 171 -6.29 -6.99 30.89
CA GLY A 171 -5.78 -7.41 29.59
C GLY A 171 -6.84 -7.40 28.48
N GLN A 172 -8.08 -7.79 28.81
CA GLN A 172 -9.20 -7.75 27.87
C GLN A 172 -9.62 -6.32 27.52
N ILE A 173 -9.49 -5.37 28.47
CA ILE A 173 -9.82 -3.96 28.25
C ILE A 173 -9.00 -3.38 27.10
N GLY A 174 -7.69 -3.63 27.07
CA GLY A 174 -6.82 -3.10 26.03
C GLY A 174 -7.23 -3.60 24.65
N THR A 175 -7.29 -4.93 24.48
CA THR A 175 -7.75 -5.57 23.23
C THR A 175 -9.15 -5.12 22.80
N LEU A 176 -10.07 -4.87 23.73
CA LEU A 176 -11.41 -4.37 23.41
C LEU A 176 -11.38 -2.92 22.88
N LEU A 177 -10.50 -2.08 23.43
CA LEU A 177 -10.37 -0.67 23.08
C LEU A 177 -9.60 -0.43 21.78
N ASP A 178 -8.54 -1.18 21.52
CA ASP A 178 -7.66 -0.99 20.36
C ASP A 178 -7.82 -2.06 19.26
N GLU A 179 -8.63 -3.11 19.53
CA GLU A 179 -8.88 -4.24 18.63
C GLU A 179 -7.64 -5.10 18.37
N THR A 180 -6.61 -4.95 19.20
CA THR A 180 -5.32 -5.62 19.08
C THR A 180 -4.82 -6.15 20.41
N ALA A 181 -4.70 -7.47 20.53
CA ALA A 181 -3.93 -8.06 21.60
C ALA A 181 -2.46 -7.70 21.43
N ASN A 182 -1.86 -7.09 22.45
CA ASN A 182 -0.50 -6.59 22.42
C ASN A 182 0.26 -6.93 23.74
N PRO A 183 1.58 -6.67 23.82
CA PRO A 183 2.34 -6.95 25.05
C PRO A 183 1.90 -6.14 26.28
N LEU A 184 1.27 -4.97 26.08
CA LEU A 184 0.75 -4.14 27.17
C LEU A 184 -0.43 -4.85 27.86
N ASP A 185 -1.27 -5.54 27.11
CA ASP A 185 -2.40 -6.32 27.62
C ASP A 185 -1.93 -7.50 28.49
N ALA A 186 -0.85 -8.18 28.07
CA ALA A 186 -0.21 -9.21 28.86
C ALA A 186 0.38 -8.63 30.17
N THR A 187 1.04 -7.47 30.08
CA THR A 187 1.60 -6.79 31.27
C THR A 187 0.50 -6.40 32.26
N ALA A 188 -0.62 -5.85 31.77
CA ALA A 188 -1.78 -5.53 32.59
C ALA A 188 -2.35 -6.77 33.29
N THR A 189 -2.36 -7.92 32.59
CA THR A 189 -2.78 -9.20 33.15
C THR A 189 -1.82 -9.71 34.23
N ILE A 190 -0.50 -9.56 34.07
CA ILE A 190 0.49 -9.93 35.09
C ILE A 190 0.24 -9.15 36.38
N ILE A 191 0.00 -7.84 36.28
CA ILE A 191 -0.32 -6.99 37.44
C ILE A 191 -1.63 -7.45 38.08
N ASP A 192 -2.66 -7.72 37.29
CA ASP A 192 -3.94 -8.21 37.79
C ASP A 192 -3.83 -9.58 38.51
N LEU A 193 -2.99 -10.48 38.00
CA LEU A 193 -2.67 -11.76 38.65
C LEU A 193 -1.92 -11.55 39.96
N ALA A 194 -1.05 -10.53 40.03
CA ALA A 194 -0.35 -10.17 41.26
C ALA A 194 -1.32 -9.66 42.33
N VAL A 195 -2.25 -8.77 41.95
CA VAL A 195 -3.30 -8.25 42.83
C VAL A 195 -4.23 -9.36 43.33
N ARG A 196 -4.56 -10.33 42.46
CA ARG A 196 -5.35 -11.53 42.82
C ARG A 196 -4.56 -12.59 43.62
N GLY A 197 -3.26 -12.39 43.83
CA GLY A 197 -2.40 -13.25 44.62
C GLY A 197 -2.03 -14.58 43.96
N TYR A 198 -2.02 -14.64 42.63
CA TYR A 198 -1.49 -15.78 41.87
C TYR A 198 0.03 -15.72 41.75
N LEU A 199 0.59 -14.51 41.69
CA LEU A 199 2.02 -14.27 41.65
C LEU A 199 2.40 -13.10 42.55
N ARG A 200 3.68 -13.01 42.90
CA ARG A 200 4.26 -11.89 43.63
C ARG A 200 5.39 -11.28 42.81
N ILE A 201 5.44 -9.95 42.79
CA ILE A 201 6.51 -9.18 42.14
C ILE A 201 7.41 -8.66 43.24
N GLU A 202 8.67 -9.09 43.26
CA GLU A 202 9.69 -8.61 44.19
C GLU A 202 10.74 -7.80 43.45
N GLU A 203 11.11 -6.64 43.99
CA GLU A 203 12.26 -5.88 43.49
C GLU A 203 13.55 -6.44 44.08
N ILE A 204 14.52 -6.74 43.20
CA ILE A 204 15.86 -7.12 43.62
C ILE A 204 16.70 -5.85 43.76
N PRO A 205 17.29 -5.58 44.93
CA PRO A 205 18.08 -4.38 45.15
C PRO A 205 19.27 -4.34 44.20
N LYS A 206 19.53 -3.15 43.64
CA LYS A 206 20.62 -2.90 42.70
C LYS A 206 21.97 -3.20 43.36
N HIS A 207 22.85 -3.89 42.65
CA HIS A 207 24.26 -4.01 43.04
C HIS A 207 25.08 -2.86 42.43
N GLY A 208 25.63 -1.98 43.27
CA GLY A 208 26.51 -0.86 42.88
C GLY A 208 25.79 0.41 42.35
N LEU A 209 26.54 1.52 42.23
CA LEU A 209 26.00 2.85 41.85
C LEU A 209 25.39 2.92 40.44
N PHE A 210 25.72 1.99 39.54
CA PHE A 210 25.26 1.99 38.13
C PHE A 210 24.37 0.78 37.76
N GLY A 211 23.91 -0.01 38.74
CA GLY A 211 23.06 -1.19 38.49
C GLY A 211 21.64 -0.82 38.03
N LYS A 212 21.08 -1.60 37.09
CA LYS A 212 19.64 -1.57 36.79
C LYS A 212 18.90 -2.44 37.81
N PRO A 213 17.72 -2.03 38.30
CA PRO A 213 16.92 -2.90 39.16
C PRO A 213 16.43 -4.08 38.32
N ASP A 214 16.42 -5.27 38.89
CA ASP A 214 15.77 -6.44 38.30
C ASP A 214 14.59 -6.84 39.19
N TRP A 215 13.63 -7.53 38.61
CA TRP A 215 12.42 -7.96 39.31
C TRP A 215 12.31 -9.47 39.26
N ARG A 216 11.92 -10.05 40.39
CA ARG A 216 11.60 -11.48 40.49
C ARG A 216 10.09 -11.65 40.51
N LEU A 217 9.59 -12.53 39.66
CA LEU A 217 8.23 -13.02 39.71
C LEU A 217 8.23 -14.36 40.46
N VAL A 218 7.40 -14.49 41.48
CA VAL A 218 7.26 -15.71 42.29
C VAL A 218 5.85 -16.26 42.15
N LEU A 219 5.71 -17.55 41.83
CA LEU A 219 4.41 -18.22 41.73
C LEU A 219 3.87 -18.53 43.14
N LEU A 220 2.65 -18.09 43.44
CA LEU A 220 2.01 -18.32 44.74
C LEU A 220 0.92 -19.38 44.69
N LYS A 221 0.17 -19.45 43.59
CA LYS A 221 -0.97 -20.35 43.40
C LYS A 221 -0.93 -20.98 42.00
N PRO A 222 -1.44 -22.21 41.82
CA PRO A 222 -1.61 -22.80 40.50
C PRO A 222 -2.62 -22.00 39.66
N SER A 223 -2.68 -22.30 38.36
CA SER A 223 -3.55 -21.64 37.37
C SER A 223 -5.06 -21.93 37.55
N ASP A 224 -5.48 -22.61 38.61
CA ASP A 224 -6.86 -23.02 38.84
C ASP A 224 -7.84 -21.83 38.91
N GLY A 225 -8.91 -21.91 38.11
CA GLY A 225 -10.00 -20.93 38.09
C GLY A 225 -9.69 -19.64 37.33
N LEU A 226 -8.57 -19.59 36.59
CA LEU A 226 -8.22 -18.48 35.71
C LEU A 226 -8.92 -18.59 34.35
N LEU A 227 -8.94 -17.50 33.59
CA LEU A 227 -9.37 -17.57 32.19
C LEU A 227 -8.29 -18.26 31.35
N HIS A 228 -8.68 -18.91 30.25
CA HIS A 228 -7.75 -19.68 29.43
C HIS A 228 -6.49 -18.91 28.99
N TYR A 229 -6.63 -17.62 28.63
CA TYR A 229 -5.46 -16.80 28.27
C TYR A 229 -4.58 -16.45 29.48
N GLU A 230 -5.16 -16.37 30.68
CA GLU A 230 -4.46 -16.11 31.94
C GLU A 230 -3.71 -17.37 32.41
N GLU A 231 -4.30 -18.56 32.23
CA GLU A 231 -3.64 -19.85 32.44
C GLU A 231 -2.40 -19.96 31.56
N LEU A 232 -2.56 -19.75 30.25
CA LEU A 232 -1.46 -19.77 29.29
C LEU A 232 -0.38 -18.73 29.59
N LEU A 233 -0.78 -17.55 30.08
CA LEU A 233 0.15 -16.52 30.50
C LEU A 233 0.95 -16.96 31.73
N LEU A 234 0.26 -17.45 32.77
CA LEU A 234 0.90 -17.87 34.01
C LEU A 234 1.82 -19.07 33.78
N GLU A 235 1.34 -20.08 33.07
CA GLU A 235 2.14 -21.25 32.70
C GLU A 235 3.34 -20.85 31.85
N GLY A 236 3.13 -20.02 30.82
CA GLY A 236 4.19 -19.54 29.95
C GLY A 236 5.24 -18.67 30.65
N LEU A 237 4.90 -18.01 31.76
CA LEU A 237 5.85 -17.25 32.58
C LEU A 237 6.74 -18.16 33.43
N PHE A 238 6.22 -19.29 33.91
CA PHE A 238 6.91 -20.17 34.87
C PHE A 238 7.35 -21.53 34.29
N GLU A 239 7.07 -21.83 33.02
CA GLU A 239 7.41 -23.11 32.38
C GLU A 239 8.91 -23.43 32.42
N ASP A 240 9.76 -22.41 32.21
CA ASP A 240 11.23 -22.52 32.27
C ASP A 240 11.80 -22.04 33.62
N ALA A 241 10.98 -22.01 34.68
CA ALA A 241 11.39 -21.56 36.00
C ALA A 241 12.41 -22.53 36.61
N THR A 242 13.69 -22.15 36.52
CA THR A 242 14.82 -22.88 37.11
C THR A 242 15.17 -22.38 38.51
N GLU A 243 14.75 -21.16 38.85
CA GLU A 243 15.01 -20.54 40.15
C GLU A 243 13.87 -20.83 41.13
N LYS A 244 14.23 -20.88 42.42
CA LYS A 244 13.28 -20.94 43.52
C LYS A 244 13.49 -19.77 44.46
N ASP A 245 12.40 -19.23 44.99
CA ASP A 245 12.42 -18.24 46.05
C ASP A 245 12.99 -18.85 47.36
N PRO A 246 13.42 -18.07 48.37
CA PRO A 246 13.88 -18.60 49.65
C PRO A 246 12.85 -19.51 50.35
N GLN A 247 11.56 -19.36 50.03
CA GLN A 247 10.45 -20.16 50.50
C GLN A 247 10.20 -21.43 49.65
N GLY A 248 11.06 -21.73 48.67
CA GLY A 248 11.01 -22.92 47.82
C GLY A 248 10.02 -22.85 46.66
N GLN A 249 9.38 -21.71 46.43
CA GLN A 249 8.40 -21.51 45.35
C GLN A 249 9.08 -21.27 43.99
N PRO A 250 8.50 -21.72 42.86
CA PRO A 250 9.05 -21.42 41.52
C PRO A 250 9.14 -19.91 41.28
N ALA A 251 10.29 -19.45 40.81
CA ALA A 251 10.56 -18.04 40.57
C ALA A 251 11.28 -17.82 39.24
N VAL A 252 11.04 -16.65 38.62
CA VAL A 252 11.69 -16.23 37.36
C VAL A 252 12.10 -14.77 37.43
N LEU A 253 13.29 -14.46 36.92
CA LEU A 253 13.79 -13.09 36.75
C LEU A 253 13.19 -12.44 35.50
N MET A 254 12.74 -11.19 35.64
CA MET A 254 12.16 -10.39 34.55
C MET A 254 13.14 -10.19 33.40
N SER A 255 14.44 -10.09 33.69
CA SER A 255 15.50 -10.03 32.67
C SER A 255 15.52 -11.26 31.74
N LYS A 256 15.28 -12.47 32.27
CA LYS A 256 15.23 -13.72 31.49
C LYS A 256 13.93 -13.86 30.69
N LEU A 257 12.82 -13.28 31.17
CA LEU A 257 11.53 -13.33 30.49
C LEU A 257 11.55 -12.58 29.16
N ARG A 258 12.30 -11.48 29.04
CA ARG A 258 12.34 -10.66 27.81
C ARG A 258 12.67 -11.43 26.53
N THR A 259 13.47 -12.50 26.62
CA THR A 259 13.85 -13.33 25.47
C THR A 259 12.95 -14.54 25.31
N HIS A 260 12.69 -15.28 26.39
CA HIS A 260 11.96 -16.56 26.33
C HIS A 260 10.44 -16.37 26.22
N PHE A 261 9.88 -15.45 27.00
CA PHE A 261 8.44 -15.20 27.02
C PHE A 261 7.96 -14.47 25.75
N ALA A 262 8.81 -13.63 25.15
CA ALA A 262 8.48 -12.94 23.90
C ALA A 262 8.12 -13.91 22.76
N ALA A 263 8.73 -15.10 22.71
CA ALA A 263 8.41 -16.12 21.71
C ALA A 263 7.02 -16.75 21.94
N ARG A 264 6.56 -16.81 23.20
CA ARG A 264 5.29 -17.46 23.61
C ARG A 264 4.12 -16.48 23.73
N LEU A 265 4.40 -15.17 23.74
CA LEU A 265 3.39 -14.12 23.84
C LEU A 265 2.30 -14.24 22.75
N SER A 266 2.67 -14.66 21.54
CA SER A 266 1.71 -14.83 20.44
C SER A 266 0.61 -15.86 20.75
N THR A 267 0.88 -16.88 21.57
CA THR A 267 -0.13 -17.86 22.01
C THR A 267 -1.12 -17.22 22.98
N VAL A 268 -0.63 -16.38 23.90
CA VAL A 268 -1.47 -15.62 24.84
C VAL A 268 -2.33 -14.60 24.08
N GLU A 269 -1.73 -13.86 23.14
CA GLU A 269 -2.46 -12.91 22.28
C GLU A 269 -3.57 -13.60 21.48
N ASN A 270 -3.29 -14.79 20.92
CA ASN A 270 -4.29 -15.58 20.21
C ASN A 270 -5.45 -16.02 21.12
N ALA A 271 -5.14 -16.48 22.33
CA ALA A 271 -6.16 -16.87 23.30
C ALA A 271 -7.00 -15.67 23.77
N LEU A 272 -6.41 -14.47 23.85
CA LEU A 272 -7.09 -13.23 24.18
C LEU A 272 -8.08 -12.81 23.08
N TYR A 273 -7.69 -12.93 21.80
CA TYR A 273 -8.63 -12.73 20.68
C TYR A 273 -9.78 -13.74 20.68
N ASP A 274 -9.49 -15.02 21.00
CA ASP A 274 -10.49 -16.07 21.08
C ASP A 274 -11.49 -15.80 22.21
N ASP A 275 -11.02 -15.39 23.39
CA ASP A 275 -11.87 -15.04 24.52
C ASP A 275 -12.74 -13.81 24.22
N ALA A 276 -12.16 -12.72 23.69
CA ALA A 276 -12.89 -11.52 23.31
C ALA A 276 -13.99 -11.81 22.26
N THR A 277 -13.72 -12.73 21.34
CA THR A 277 -14.70 -13.16 20.33
C THR A 277 -15.78 -14.07 20.94
N LYS A 278 -15.41 -15.03 21.81
CA LYS A 278 -16.34 -15.91 22.53
C LYS A 278 -17.32 -15.13 23.40
N ARG A 279 -16.86 -14.05 24.03
CA ARG A 279 -17.70 -13.12 24.81
C ARG A 279 -18.68 -12.31 23.96
N GLY A 280 -18.51 -12.37 22.63
CA GLY A 280 -19.37 -11.71 21.65
C GLY A 280 -19.10 -10.22 21.54
N TRP A 281 -17.92 -9.73 21.90
CA TRP A 281 -17.57 -8.31 21.74
C TRP A 281 -17.22 -7.94 20.30
N PHE A 282 -16.68 -8.89 19.55
CA PHE A 282 -16.37 -8.75 18.13
C PHE A 282 -17.24 -9.70 17.31
N ALA A 283 -17.67 -9.25 16.13
CA ALA A 283 -18.50 -10.08 15.25
C ALA A 283 -17.72 -11.24 14.61
N GLY A 284 -16.40 -11.18 14.69
CA GLY A 284 -15.46 -12.20 14.27
C GLY A 284 -14.08 -11.84 14.80
N ARG A 285 -13.17 -12.79 14.77
CA ARG A 285 -11.79 -12.63 15.24
C ARG A 285 -11.08 -11.45 14.52
N PRO A 286 -10.67 -10.38 15.24
CA PRO A 286 -10.12 -9.17 14.62
C PRO A 286 -8.88 -9.40 13.74
N ASP A 287 -7.96 -10.25 14.19
CA ASP A 287 -6.76 -10.65 13.47
C ASP A 287 -7.08 -11.34 12.13
N LYS A 288 -7.99 -12.31 12.13
CA LYS A 288 -8.41 -13.04 10.93
C LYS A 288 -9.20 -12.16 9.97
N VAL A 289 -10.08 -11.30 10.49
CA VAL A 289 -10.81 -10.32 9.67
C VAL A 289 -9.81 -9.40 8.96
N ARG A 290 -8.84 -8.84 9.68
CA ARG A 290 -7.80 -7.99 9.09
C ARG A 290 -6.98 -8.74 8.03
N ALA A 291 -6.53 -9.96 8.33
CA ALA A 291 -5.75 -10.78 7.41
C ALA A 291 -6.52 -11.11 6.11
N THR A 292 -7.81 -11.48 6.22
CA THR A 292 -8.64 -11.77 5.05
C THR A 292 -8.87 -10.54 4.17
N TRP A 293 -9.03 -9.36 4.76
CA TRP A 293 -9.14 -8.11 4.02
C TRP A 293 -7.83 -7.71 3.33
N HIS A 294 -6.68 -7.89 3.99
CA HIS A 294 -5.39 -7.73 3.33
C HIS A 294 -5.22 -8.71 2.17
N ALA A 295 -5.55 -9.99 2.36
CA ALA A 295 -5.45 -11.00 1.30
C ALA A 295 -6.34 -10.65 0.09
N ARG A 296 -7.59 -10.23 0.32
CA ARG A 296 -8.48 -9.76 -0.76
C ARG A 296 -7.96 -8.49 -1.43
N GLY A 297 -7.46 -7.52 -0.66
CA GLY A 297 -6.89 -6.29 -1.19
C GLY A 297 -5.68 -6.56 -2.09
N TRP A 298 -4.77 -7.43 -1.65
CA TRP A 298 -3.62 -7.88 -2.45
C TRP A 298 -4.05 -8.64 -3.71
N ALA A 299 -5.02 -9.56 -3.59
CA ALA A 299 -5.54 -10.28 -4.75
C ALA A 299 -6.13 -9.32 -5.81
N VAL A 300 -6.95 -8.35 -5.38
CA VAL A 300 -7.52 -7.31 -6.27
C VAL A 300 -6.40 -6.47 -6.89
N LEU A 301 -5.41 -6.05 -6.10
CA LEU A 301 -4.29 -5.25 -6.58
C LEU A 301 -3.47 -5.99 -7.65
N ILE A 302 -3.11 -7.26 -7.39
CA ILE A 302 -2.34 -8.08 -8.32
C ILE A 302 -3.11 -8.28 -9.63
N VAL A 303 -4.40 -8.64 -9.54
CA VAL A 303 -5.26 -8.79 -10.73
C VAL A 303 -5.38 -7.48 -11.51
N ALA A 304 -5.57 -6.35 -10.83
CA ALA A 304 -5.67 -5.04 -11.46
C ALA A 304 -4.36 -4.63 -12.16
N VAL A 305 -3.21 -4.91 -11.56
CA VAL A 305 -1.89 -4.64 -12.13
C VAL A 305 -1.62 -5.52 -13.35
N ILE A 306 -1.91 -6.82 -13.27
CA ILE A 306 -1.78 -7.73 -14.42
C ILE A 306 -2.68 -7.26 -15.56
N LEU A 307 -3.94 -6.93 -15.25
CA LEU A 307 -4.89 -6.40 -16.24
C LEU A 307 -4.38 -5.11 -16.87
N MET A 308 -3.81 -4.20 -16.08
CA MET A 308 -3.20 -2.96 -16.57
C MET A 308 -2.06 -3.22 -17.55
N PHE A 309 -1.15 -4.15 -17.24
CA PHE A 309 -0.06 -4.51 -18.16
C PHE A 309 -0.57 -5.16 -19.46
N VAL A 310 -1.56 -6.05 -19.37
CA VAL A 310 -2.15 -6.72 -20.55
C VAL A 310 -2.86 -5.71 -21.44
N VAL A 311 -3.68 -4.82 -20.86
CA VAL A 311 -4.42 -3.79 -21.60
C VAL A 311 -3.45 -2.77 -22.20
N ALA A 312 -2.44 -2.31 -21.45
CA ALA A 312 -1.46 -1.34 -21.95
C ALA A 312 -0.54 -1.92 -23.03
N GLY A 313 -0.22 -3.21 -22.95
CA GLY A 313 0.61 -3.89 -23.96
C GLY A 313 -0.10 -4.11 -25.30
N ARG A 314 -1.45 -4.16 -25.31
CA ARG A 314 -2.22 -4.44 -26.53
C ARG A 314 -3.07 -3.28 -27.04
N THR A 315 -3.33 -2.26 -26.21
CA THR A 315 -4.29 -1.18 -26.53
C THR A 315 -3.85 0.17 -25.97
N HIS A 316 -4.58 1.23 -26.34
CA HIS A 316 -4.43 2.58 -25.78
C HIS A 316 -5.29 2.84 -24.52
N TYR A 317 -5.88 1.80 -23.94
CA TYR A 317 -6.90 1.90 -22.88
C TYR A 317 -6.36 1.66 -21.46
N GLY A 318 -5.04 1.70 -21.27
CA GLY A 318 -4.39 1.46 -19.96
C GLY A 318 -4.85 2.42 -18.86
N LEU A 319 -5.29 3.63 -19.20
CA LEU A 319 -5.84 4.58 -18.22
C LEU A 319 -7.10 4.03 -17.51
N ILE A 320 -7.92 3.23 -18.20
CA ILE A 320 -9.18 2.70 -17.67
C ILE A 320 -8.94 1.72 -16.52
N THR A 321 -7.76 1.07 -16.45
CA THR A 321 -7.45 0.11 -15.37
C THR A 321 -6.94 0.77 -14.10
N VAL A 322 -6.53 2.06 -14.15
CA VAL A 322 -5.96 2.77 -13.00
C VAL A 322 -6.90 2.80 -11.77
N PRO A 323 -8.21 3.08 -11.91
CA PRO A 323 -9.14 3.03 -10.77
C PRO A 323 -9.20 1.68 -10.06
N LEU A 324 -8.97 0.56 -10.77
CA LEU A 324 -8.97 -0.77 -10.16
C LEU A 324 -7.73 -1.00 -9.29
N VAL A 325 -6.58 -0.47 -9.72
CA VAL A 325 -5.34 -0.49 -8.92
C VAL A 325 -5.54 0.33 -7.65
N LEU A 326 -6.13 1.53 -7.79
CA LEU A 326 -6.48 2.37 -6.65
C LEU A 326 -7.47 1.67 -5.70
N ALA A 327 -8.43 0.90 -6.24
CA ALA A 327 -9.36 0.12 -5.42
C ALA A 327 -8.62 -0.88 -4.52
N GLY A 328 -7.68 -1.65 -5.09
CA GLY A 328 -6.85 -2.59 -4.34
C GLY A 328 -6.06 -1.91 -3.22
N LEU A 329 -5.43 -0.76 -3.51
CA LEU A 329 -4.68 0.02 -2.53
C LEU A 329 -5.58 0.56 -1.40
N ILE A 330 -6.77 1.06 -1.73
CA ILE A 330 -7.72 1.57 -0.74
C ILE A 330 -8.19 0.43 0.18
N ILE A 331 -8.49 -0.76 -0.35
CA ILE A 331 -8.87 -1.93 0.45
C ILE A 331 -7.74 -2.30 1.41
N ILE A 332 -6.48 -2.35 0.95
CA ILE A 332 -5.32 -2.66 1.81
C ILE A 332 -5.16 -1.59 2.90
N SER A 333 -5.24 -0.31 2.53
CA SER A 333 -5.11 0.80 3.48
C SER A 333 -6.20 0.79 4.53
N THR A 334 -7.44 0.43 4.16
CA THR A 334 -8.60 0.44 5.07
C THR A 334 -8.81 -0.89 5.81
N ALA A 335 -8.06 -1.94 5.49
CA ALA A 335 -8.19 -3.28 6.10
C ALA A 335 -8.06 -3.26 7.63
N HIS A 336 -7.25 -2.36 8.19
CA HIS A 336 -7.08 -2.22 9.64
C HIS A 336 -8.36 -1.75 10.37
N ARG A 337 -9.30 -1.11 9.65
CA ARG A 337 -10.59 -0.63 10.20
C ARG A 337 -11.77 -1.58 9.94
N MET A 338 -11.50 -2.77 9.43
CA MET A 338 -12.53 -3.73 9.05
C MET A 338 -13.03 -4.64 10.18
N PRO A 339 -12.22 -4.97 11.21
CA PRO A 339 -12.76 -5.60 12.42
C PRO A 339 -13.88 -4.73 12.98
N ARG A 340 -15.03 -5.35 13.29
CA ARG A 340 -16.20 -4.64 13.81
C ARG A 340 -16.57 -5.14 15.19
N ARG A 341 -16.84 -4.21 16.09
CA ARG A 341 -17.47 -4.51 17.39
C ARG A 341 -18.96 -4.77 17.21
N THR A 342 -19.48 -5.71 18.00
CA THR A 342 -20.92 -5.97 18.13
C THR A 342 -21.57 -4.91 19.01
N ALA A 343 -22.91 -4.92 19.09
CA ALA A 343 -23.63 -4.08 20.05
C ALA A 343 -23.13 -4.25 21.50
N LYS A 344 -22.84 -5.49 21.91
CA LYS A 344 -22.28 -5.83 23.23
C LYS A 344 -20.88 -5.25 23.43
N GLY A 345 -20.00 -5.42 22.44
CA GLY A 345 -18.63 -4.88 22.51
C GLY A 345 -18.60 -3.36 22.55
N THR A 346 -19.39 -2.70 21.70
CA THR A 346 -19.50 -1.23 21.69
C THR A 346 -20.09 -0.68 22.98
N GLY A 347 -21.08 -1.36 23.58
CA GLY A 347 -21.60 -1.01 24.90
C GLY A 347 -20.53 -1.10 26.00
N MET A 348 -19.79 -2.21 26.04
CA MET A 348 -18.70 -2.40 26.99
C MET A 348 -17.58 -1.35 26.83
N VAL A 349 -17.21 -0.98 25.60
CA VAL A 349 -16.26 0.13 25.36
C VAL A 349 -16.75 1.45 25.93
N ARG A 350 -18.06 1.75 25.84
CA ARG A 350 -18.63 2.97 26.43
C ARG A 350 -18.50 2.94 27.95
N ARG A 351 -18.87 1.83 28.57
CA ARG A 351 -18.74 1.60 30.01
C ARG A 351 -17.30 1.79 30.51
N VAL A 352 -16.35 1.11 29.88
CA VAL A 352 -14.90 1.26 30.15
C VAL A 352 -14.42 2.71 29.98
N ARG A 353 -14.85 3.42 28.91
CA ARG A 353 -14.52 4.84 28.74
C ARG A 353 -15.13 5.72 29.82
N GLY A 354 -16.31 5.37 30.33
CA GLY A 354 -16.97 6.03 31.45
C GLY A 354 -16.17 5.90 32.73
N PHE A 355 -15.73 4.69 33.03
CA PHE A 355 -14.84 4.41 34.15
C PHE A 355 -13.50 5.16 34.03
N ARG A 356 -12.91 5.22 32.84
CA ARG A 356 -11.68 6.01 32.59
C ARG A 356 -11.88 7.49 32.90
N VAL A 357 -13.01 8.08 32.48
CA VAL A 357 -13.31 9.49 32.78
C VAL A 357 -13.42 9.72 34.29
N TYR A 358 -14.02 8.77 35.02
CA TYR A 358 -14.08 8.83 36.48
C TYR A 358 -12.68 8.75 37.11
N MET A 359 -11.84 7.80 36.71
CA MET A 359 -10.47 7.66 37.20
C MET A 359 -9.63 8.92 36.92
N ASP A 360 -9.67 9.44 35.69
CA ASP A 360 -8.95 10.66 35.30
C ASP A 360 -9.41 11.89 36.10
N ALA A 361 -10.68 11.91 36.53
CA ALA A 361 -11.24 12.97 37.37
C ALA A 361 -10.89 12.79 38.85
N ALA A 362 -10.96 11.56 39.36
CA ALA A 362 -10.63 11.19 40.73
C ALA A 362 -9.14 11.41 41.02
N GLU A 363 -8.24 10.97 40.14
CA GLU A 363 -6.79 11.20 40.26
C GLU A 363 -6.46 12.69 40.32
N LYS A 364 -7.14 13.53 39.53
CA LYS A 364 -6.96 15.00 39.60
C LYS A 364 -7.43 15.57 40.94
N GLN A 365 -8.47 15.00 41.54
CA GLN A 365 -8.95 15.43 42.85
C GLN A 365 -7.99 14.97 43.96
N GLU A 366 -7.52 13.72 43.92
CA GLU A 366 -6.51 13.21 44.86
C GLU A 366 -5.19 13.98 44.76
N ALA A 367 -4.71 14.26 43.54
CA ALA A 367 -3.50 15.07 43.35
C ALA A 367 -3.65 16.47 43.96
N ARG A 368 -4.80 17.14 43.74
CA ARG A 368 -5.10 18.43 44.37
C ARG A 368 -5.26 18.33 45.89
N PHE A 369 -5.77 17.21 46.40
CA PHE A 369 -5.88 16.96 47.83
C PHE A 369 -4.49 16.77 48.46
N GLN A 370 -3.61 15.98 47.84
CA GLN A 370 -2.23 15.79 48.29
C GLN A 370 -1.40 17.09 48.25
N GLU A 371 -1.64 17.95 47.25
CA GLU A 371 -1.03 19.28 47.16
C GLU A 371 -1.51 20.19 48.29
N ARG A 372 -2.82 20.18 48.62
CA ARG A 372 -3.38 20.97 49.74
C ARG A 372 -2.93 20.48 51.11
N GLU A 373 -2.81 19.17 51.30
CA GLU A 373 -2.33 18.56 52.56
C GLU A 373 -0.81 18.67 52.73
N ASN A 374 -0.09 19.32 51.80
CA ASN A 374 1.36 19.55 51.88
C ASN A 374 2.15 18.25 52.14
N ILE A 375 1.62 17.12 51.67
CA ILE A 375 2.26 15.80 51.85
C ILE A 375 3.56 15.76 51.04
N PHE A 376 3.59 16.38 49.85
CA PHE A 376 4.79 16.53 49.03
C PHE A 376 5.92 17.29 49.75
N SER A 377 5.61 18.34 50.51
CA SER A 377 6.62 19.07 51.29
C SER A 377 7.17 18.29 52.49
N LYS A 378 6.48 17.23 52.95
CA LYS A 378 7.00 16.33 54.00
C LYS A 378 7.97 15.26 53.45
N TYR A 379 8.00 15.04 52.14
CA TYR A 379 8.88 14.07 51.47
C TYR A 379 10.01 14.72 50.65
N LEU A 380 10.06 16.05 50.58
CA LEU A 380 11.22 16.77 50.08
C LEU A 380 12.30 16.75 51.19
N PRO A 381 13.53 16.26 50.90
CA PRO A 381 14.61 16.17 51.88
C PRO A 381 15.11 17.54 52.37
#